data_AF-A0A0S7Z094-F1
#
_entry.id   AF-A0A0S7Z094-F1
#
_cell.length_a   1.000
_cell.length_b   1.000
_cell.length_c   1.000
_cell.angle_alpha   90.00
_cell.angle_beta   90.00
_cell.angle_gamma   90.00
#
_symmetry.space_group_name_H-M   'P 1'
#
loop_
_entity.id
_entity.type
_entity.pdbx_description
1 polymer ?
#
loop_
_entity_poly.entity_id
_entity_poly.type
_entity_poly.pdbx_seq_one_letter_code
_entity_poly.pdbx_strand_id
1 'polypeptide(L)'
;MASASNRLLAEERGSARRYRRTILVDESGKPARAADLEVGEGYLFHYPFVTTPCFLLDLGRPATQQATLHTEDGRSYTWKGGVGPGRSIVAYSAICAHKMTHPARSVSFINYRHESVSFVDSDRNRTQRESVIYCCSEKSVYDPRQGARVLGGPARQPLAAILLEYDEAEDSIAAIGTYGGEMFDRFFEEFGFRLQLEHKVSDVAEQAGGQTPVVKITEYCASQVLCG
;
A
#
# COMPACT_ATOMS: atom_id res chain seq x y z
N MET A 1 -17.79 -25.44 -31.16
CA MET A 1 -16.70 -25.46 -30.15
C MET A 1 -15.85 -24.20 -30.28
N ALA A 2 -16.33 -23.06 -29.78
CA ALA A 2 -15.58 -21.81 -29.66
C ALA A 2 -16.20 -21.02 -28.51
N SER A 3 -15.68 -21.18 -27.29
CA SER A 3 -16.24 -20.50 -26.10
C SER A 3 -15.28 -20.46 -24.89
N ALA A 4 -14.31 -21.37 -24.79
CA ALA A 4 -13.37 -21.37 -23.67
C ALA A 4 -12.23 -20.32 -23.80
N SER A 5 -11.68 -20.10 -25.00
CA SER A 5 -10.51 -19.22 -25.19
C SER A 5 -10.80 -17.73 -25.05
N ASN A 6 -12.03 -17.27 -25.30
CA ASN A 6 -12.40 -15.85 -25.12
C ASN A 6 -12.60 -15.45 -23.65
N ARG A 7 -12.76 -16.42 -22.74
CA ARG A 7 -12.94 -16.15 -21.30
C ARG A 7 -11.60 -15.93 -20.58
N LEU A 8 -10.58 -16.71 -20.93
CA LEU A 8 -9.22 -16.53 -20.39
C LEU A 8 -8.56 -15.21 -20.84
N LEU A 9 -8.85 -14.74 -22.07
CA LEU A 9 -8.35 -13.45 -22.56
C LEU A 9 -9.08 -12.24 -21.97
N ALA A 10 -10.25 -12.45 -21.34
CA ALA A 10 -11.03 -11.39 -20.70
C ALA A 10 -10.67 -11.20 -19.21
N GLU A 11 -10.02 -12.17 -18.57
CA GLU A 11 -9.59 -12.09 -17.16
C GLU A 11 -8.31 -11.27 -16.94
N GLU A 12 -7.50 -11.03 -17.99
CA GLU A 12 -6.23 -10.27 -17.86
C GLU A 12 -6.40 -8.74 -17.92
N ARG A 13 -7.59 -8.23 -18.23
CA ARG A 13 -7.84 -6.78 -18.28
C ARG A 13 -8.46 -6.30 -16.97
N GLY A 14 -7.61 -5.85 -16.05
CA GLY A 14 -8.01 -5.22 -14.78
C GLY A 14 -7.84 -6.08 -13.53
N SER A 15 -7.04 -7.15 -13.61
CA SER A 15 -6.72 -8.05 -12.49
C SER A 15 -5.41 -7.69 -11.78
N ALA A 16 -5.20 -8.22 -10.57
CA ALA A 16 -3.95 -8.06 -9.82
C ALA A 16 -2.73 -8.56 -10.61
N ARG A 17 -1.59 -7.86 -10.49
CA ARG A 17 -0.28 -8.38 -10.92
C ARG A 17 0.24 -9.30 -9.82
N ARG A 18 0.66 -10.51 -10.18
CA ARG A 18 1.20 -11.50 -9.24
C ARG A 18 2.70 -11.34 -9.09
N TYR A 19 3.16 -11.52 -7.85
CA TYR A 19 4.56 -11.55 -7.47
C TYR A 19 4.80 -12.76 -6.57
N ARG A 20 6.05 -12.98 -6.15
CA ARG A 20 6.39 -14.01 -5.17
C ARG A 20 5.49 -13.85 -3.94
N ARG A 21 4.98 -14.98 -3.42
CA ARG A 21 4.30 -15.01 -2.13
C ARG A 21 5.32 -14.78 -1.01
N THR A 22 5.09 -13.76 -0.21
CA THR A 22 5.98 -13.34 0.88
C THR A 22 5.16 -13.25 2.16
N ILE A 23 5.48 -14.09 3.14
CA ILE A 23 4.84 -14.07 4.46
C ILE A 23 5.30 -12.83 5.21
N LEU A 24 4.37 -12.09 5.79
CA LEU A 24 4.67 -11.00 6.70
C LEU A 24 5.09 -11.59 8.04
N VAL A 25 6.23 -11.16 8.57
CA VAL A 25 6.76 -11.66 9.86
C VAL A 25 6.98 -10.54 10.85
N ASP A 26 6.87 -10.84 12.14
CA ASP A 26 7.23 -9.94 13.22
C ASP A 26 8.76 -9.82 13.39
N GLU A 27 9.21 -9.01 14.35
CA GLU A 27 10.63 -8.83 14.68
C GLU A 27 11.36 -10.12 15.10
N SER A 28 10.62 -11.14 15.56
CA SER A 28 11.14 -12.45 15.94
C SER A 28 11.19 -13.45 14.79
N GLY A 29 10.72 -13.05 13.60
CA GLY A 29 10.65 -13.88 12.40
C GLY A 29 9.45 -14.84 12.38
N LYS A 30 8.49 -14.69 13.30
CA LYS A 30 7.25 -15.47 13.29
C LYS A 30 6.22 -14.81 12.38
N PRO A 31 5.29 -15.56 11.77
CA PRO A 31 4.22 -14.96 10.97
C PRO A 31 3.47 -13.88 11.76
N ALA A 32 3.41 -12.67 11.18
CA ALA A 32 2.67 -11.57 11.75
C ALA A 32 1.18 -11.92 11.73
N ARG A 33 0.56 -11.93 12.91
CA ARG A 33 -0.82 -12.34 13.04
C ARG A 33 -1.77 -11.18 12.81
N ALA A 34 -2.91 -11.43 12.18
CA ALA A 34 -3.94 -10.41 11.99
C ALA A 34 -4.45 -9.86 13.32
N ALA A 35 -4.60 -10.70 14.35
CA ALA A 35 -5.05 -10.27 15.67
C ALA A 35 -4.05 -9.38 16.44
N ASP A 36 -2.78 -9.33 16.00
CA ASP A 36 -1.73 -8.55 16.68
C ASP A 36 -1.53 -7.16 16.04
N LEU A 37 -2.24 -6.86 14.95
CA LEU A 37 -2.23 -5.52 14.35
C LEU A 37 -3.09 -4.56 15.18
N GLU A 38 -2.50 -3.44 15.57
CA GLU A 38 -3.20 -2.39 16.28
C GLU A 38 -4.04 -1.56 15.31
N VAL A 39 -5.33 -1.41 15.63
CA VAL A 39 -6.23 -0.50 14.91
C VAL A 39 -5.67 0.91 14.97
N GLY A 40 -5.58 1.57 13.82
CA GLY A 40 -5.11 2.95 13.76
C GLY A 40 -3.59 3.09 13.63
N GLU A 41 -2.82 2.01 13.84
CA GLU A 41 -1.36 2.04 13.73
C GLU A 41 -0.91 1.84 12.27
N GLY A 42 0.16 2.54 11.89
CA GLY A 42 0.80 2.38 10.60
C GLY A 42 1.99 1.44 10.69
N TYR A 43 1.96 0.31 9.99
CA TYR A 43 3.10 -0.58 9.88
C TYR A 43 3.77 -0.47 8.52
N LEU A 44 5.07 -0.77 8.45
CA LEU A 44 5.88 -0.76 7.24
C LEU A 44 6.47 -2.15 6.95
N PHE A 45 6.46 -2.54 5.68
CA PHE A 45 7.19 -3.70 5.15
C PHE A 45 7.66 -3.42 3.71
N HIS A 46 8.47 -4.31 3.12
CA HIS A 46 8.99 -4.13 1.76
C HIS A 46 8.46 -5.20 0.82
N TYR A 47 7.82 -4.76 -0.28
CA TYR A 47 7.19 -5.64 -1.27
C TYR A 47 6.84 -4.86 -2.55
N PRO A 48 6.87 -5.47 -3.75
CA PRO A 48 7.37 -6.82 -4.06
C PRO A 48 8.90 -6.88 -4.12
N PHE A 49 9.58 -5.74 -3.99
CA PHE A 49 11.02 -5.63 -4.00
C PHE A 49 11.55 -5.24 -2.62
N VAL A 50 12.81 -5.59 -2.35
CA VAL A 50 13.45 -5.37 -1.05
C VAL A 50 13.58 -3.89 -0.66
N THR A 51 13.42 -2.96 -1.61
CA THR A 51 13.48 -1.52 -1.37
C THR A 51 12.18 -0.77 -1.64
N THR A 52 11.05 -1.45 -1.87
CA THR A 52 9.76 -0.78 -2.11
C THR A 52 8.87 -0.79 -0.86
N PRO A 53 8.79 0.33 -0.12
CA PRO A 53 8.06 0.37 1.14
C PRO A 53 6.55 0.29 0.91
N CYS A 54 5.87 -0.40 1.81
CA CYS A 54 4.43 -0.61 1.82
C CYS A 54 3.87 -0.36 3.22
N PHE A 55 2.70 0.27 3.30
CA PHE A 55 1.90 0.32 4.53
C PHE A 55 1.12 -0.97 4.71
N LEU A 56 1.05 -1.46 5.94
CA LEU A 56 0.07 -2.43 6.42
C LEU A 56 -0.76 -1.77 7.53
N LEU A 57 -2.08 -1.84 7.44
CA LEU A 57 -3.00 -1.11 8.31
C LEU A 57 -4.14 -2.02 8.74
N ASP A 58 -4.54 -2.00 10.02
CA ASP A 58 -5.88 -2.38 10.44
C ASP A 58 -6.74 -1.10 10.59
N LEU A 59 -7.79 -1.00 9.78
CA LEU A 59 -8.70 0.13 9.79
C LEU A 59 -9.72 0.08 10.94
N GLY A 60 -9.82 -1.04 11.66
CA GLY A 60 -10.81 -1.28 12.73
C GLY A 60 -12.26 -1.39 12.24
N ARG A 61 -12.49 -1.27 10.92
CA ARG A 61 -13.79 -1.41 10.27
C ARG A 61 -13.63 -1.99 8.87
N PRO A 62 -14.65 -2.70 8.35
CA PRO A 62 -14.57 -3.32 7.04
C PRO A 62 -14.27 -2.30 5.92
N ALA A 63 -13.29 -2.65 5.09
CA ALA A 63 -13.02 -1.98 3.84
C ALA A 63 -14.11 -2.30 2.78
N THR A 64 -14.34 -1.35 1.87
CA THR A 64 -15.24 -1.56 0.73
C THR A 64 -14.74 -2.73 -0.09
N GLN A 65 -15.61 -3.72 -0.29
CA GLN A 65 -15.30 -4.88 -1.10
C GLN A 65 -15.59 -4.58 -2.57
N GLN A 66 -14.77 -5.11 -3.48
CA GLN A 66 -14.97 -4.98 -4.93
C GLN A 66 -15.05 -3.53 -5.43
N ALA A 67 -14.17 -2.64 -4.93
CA ALA A 67 -14.13 -1.26 -5.40
C ALA A 67 -13.54 -1.19 -6.82
N THR A 68 -14.26 -0.58 -7.76
CA THR A 68 -13.75 -0.27 -9.10
C THR A 68 -12.97 1.04 -9.06
N LEU A 69 -11.75 1.00 -9.60
CA LEU A 69 -10.78 2.10 -9.58
C LEU A 69 -10.12 2.24 -10.96
N HIS A 70 -9.43 3.36 -11.15
CA HIS A 70 -8.74 3.68 -12.39
C HIS A 70 -7.31 4.14 -12.10
N THR A 71 -6.36 3.67 -12.89
CA THR A 71 -4.98 4.18 -12.93
C THR A 71 -4.92 5.48 -13.74
N GLU A 72 -3.79 6.20 -13.67
CA GLU A 72 -3.60 7.50 -14.34
C GLU A 72 -3.72 7.36 -15.87
N ASP A 73 -3.26 6.23 -16.42
CA ASP A 73 -3.37 5.89 -17.85
C ASP A 73 -4.77 5.42 -18.26
N GLY A 74 -5.75 5.45 -17.34
CA GLY A 74 -7.16 5.13 -17.60
C GLY A 74 -7.52 3.65 -17.52
N ARG A 75 -6.59 2.74 -17.21
CA ARG A 75 -6.94 1.32 -17.01
C ARG A 75 -7.84 1.15 -15.78
N SER A 76 -8.93 0.42 -15.94
CA SER A 76 -9.82 0.06 -14.84
C SER A 76 -9.37 -1.24 -14.18
N TYR A 77 -9.52 -1.33 -12.86
CA TYR A 77 -9.27 -2.55 -12.08
C TYR A 77 -10.23 -2.65 -10.89
N THR A 78 -10.41 -3.87 -10.39
CA THR A 78 -11.24 -4.13 -9.20
C THR A 78 -10.37 -4.51 -8.02
N TRP A 79 -10.32 -3.66 -7.01
CA TRP A 79 -9.69 -3.96 -5.74
C TRP A 79 -10.63 -4.81 -4.88
N LYS A 80 -10.14 -5.95 -4.37
CA LYS A 80 -10.99 -6.93 -3.69
C LYS A 80 -11.44 -6.49 -2.30
N GLY A 81 -10.72 -5.57 -1.65
CA GLY A 81 -11.02 -5.10 -0.30
C GLY A 81 -9.99 -5.56 0.73
N GLY A 82 -10.30 -5.35 2.02
CA GLY A 82 -9.46 -5.78 3.13
C GLY A 82 -9.62 -7.26 3.47
N VAL A 83 -8.57 -7.83 4.07
CA VAL A 83 -8.47 -9.24 4.51
C VAL A 83 -8.62 -9.36 6.03
N GLY A 84 -8.44 -10.57 6.56
CA GLY A 84 -8.63 -10.90 7.97
C GLY A 84 -10.11 -11.04 8.35
N PRO A 85 -10.40 -11.47 9.60
CA PRO A 85 -11.77 -11.75 10.05
C PRO A 85 -12.69 -10.53 9.96
N GLY A 86 -12.16 -9.33 10.23
CA GLY A 86 -12.89 -8.06 10.14
C GLY A 86 -12.95 -7.43 8.74
N ARG A 87 -12.25 -8.01 7.74
CA ARG A 87 -12.04 -7.39 6.41
C ARG A 87 -11.53 -5.94 6.49
N SER A 88 -10.80 -5.63 7.56
CA SER A 88 -10.31 -4.30 7.90
C SER A 88 -8.81 -4.14 7.64
N ILE A 89 -8.11 -5.24 7.37
CA ILE A 89 -6.67 -5.24 7.13
C ILE A 89 -6.39 -4.96 5.66
N VAL A 90 -5.64 -3.90 5.39
CA VAL A 90 -5.33 -3.42 4.04
C VAL A 90 -3.84 -3.11 3.93
N ALA A 91 -3.31 -3.17 2.72
CA ALA A 91 -1.94 -2.75 2.46
C ALA A 91 -1.82 -2.01 1.13
N TYR A 92 -0.91 -1.05 1.08
CA TYR A 92 -0.68 -0.16 -0.05
C TYR A 92 0.80 0.15 -0.18
N SER A 93 1.28 0.43 -1.39
CA SER A 93 2.58 1.05 -1.56
C SER A 93 2.63 2.35 -0.75
N ALA A 94 3.70 2.52 0.02
CA ALA A 94 3.98 3.73 0.77
C ALA A 94 4.67 4.81 -0.11
N ILE A 95 4.69 4.63 -1.42
CA ILE A 95 5.22 5.56 -2.40
C ILE A 95 4.05 6.39 -2.96
N CYS A 96 4.06 7.69 -2.70
CA CYS A 96 3.04 8.62 -3.17
C CYS A 96 2.90 8.56 -4.70
N ALA A 97 1.67 8.39 -5.20
CA ALA A 97 1.39 8.28 -6.63
C ALA A 97 1.64 9.57 -7.44
N HIS A 98 1.94 10.71 -6.78
CA HIS A 98 2.25 11.97 -7.45
C HIS A 98 3.75 12.14 -7.76
N LYS A 99 4.57 12.39 -6.75
CA LYS A 99 6.02 12.62 -6.86
C LYS A 99 6.84 11.64 -6.03
N MET A 100 6.26 10.47 -5.75
CA MET A 100 6.95 9.35 -5.12
C MET A 100 7.57 9.67 -3.76
N THR A 101 7.06 10.66 -3.01
CA THR A 101 7.34 10.79 -1.57
C THR A 101 7.09 9.46 -0.86
N HIS A 102 8.03 9.03 -0.03
CA HIS A 102 8.02 7.73 0.66
C HIS A 102 8.68 7.84 2.05
N PRO A 103 8.41 6.88 2.95
CA PRO A 103 9.15 6.76 4.20
C PRO A 103 10.64 6.49 3.95
N ALA A 104 11.49 7.17 4.71
CA ALA A 104 12.92 6.88 4.84
C ALA A 104 13.28 6.77 6.32
N ARG A 105 14.43 6.19 6.67
CA ARG A 105 14.82 6.00 8.08
C ARG A 105 14.82 7.29 8.91
N SER A 106 15.15 8.43 8.31
CA SER A 106 15.18 9.71 9.02
C SER A 106 13.80 10.34 9.21
N VAL A 107 12.93 10.23 8.21
CA VAL A 107 11.66 10.93 8.19
C VAL A 107 10.67 10.30 7.21
N SER A 108 9.39 10.31 7.58
CA SER A 108 8.30 10.07 6.64
C SER A 108 7.41 11.31 6.47
N PHE A 109 7.21 11.72 5.21
CA PHE A 109 6.26 12.76 4.81
C PHE A 109 4.93 12.21 4.30
N ILE A 110 4.79 10.90 4.17
CA ILE A 110 3.54 10.24 3.81
C ILE A 110 3.17 9.25 4.91
N ASN A 111 2.02 9.45 5.55
CA ASN A 111 1.67 8.71 6.75
C ASN A 111 0.19 8.34 6.74
N TYR A 112 -0.16 7.21 7.34
CA TYR A 112 -1.54 6.96 7.74
C TYR A 112 -1.91 7.86 8.92
N ARG A 113 -3.14 8.38 8.89
CA ARG A 113 -3.71 9.29 9.88
C ARG A 113 -5.01 8.66 10.36
N HIS A 114 -4.95 7.97 11.49
CA HIS A 114 -6.15 7.43 12.12
C HIS A 114 -7.09 8.56 12.55
N GLU A 115 -6.53 9.55 13.24
CA GLU A 115 -7.22 10.75 13.68
C GLU A 115 -7.68 11.65 12.53
N SER A 116 -8.66 12.48 12.84
CA SER A 116 -9.28 13.42 11.93
C SER A 116 -8.31 14.49 11.39
N VAL A 117 -8.25 14.68 10.07
CA VAL A 117 -7.41 15.68 9.40
C VAL A 117 -8.22 16.52 8.42
N SER A 118 -7.87 17.81 8.33
CA SER A 118 -8.47 18.74 7.35
C SER A 118 -7.67 18.76 6.05
N PHE A 119 -8.36 18.82 4.91
CA PHE A 119 -7.74 18.99 3.59
C PHE A 119 -8.73 19.60 2.58
N VAL A 120 -8.22 19.92 1.39
CA VAL A 120 -9.03 20.34 0.24
C VAL A 120 -9.28 19.11 -0.63
N ASP A 121 -10.54 18.74 -0.81
CA ASP A 121 -10.92 17.59 -1.65
C ASP A 121 -10.83 17.90 -3.15
N SER A 122 -11.10 16.88 -3.97
CA SER A 122 -11.11 16.98 -5.43
C SER A 122 -12.10 18.02 -5.98
N ASP A 123 -13.17 18.32 -5.25
CA ASP A 123 -14.18 19.33 -5.59
C ASP A 123 -13.80 20.73 -5.08
N ARG A 124 -12.58 20.88 -4.54
CA ARG A 124 -12.03 22.11 -3.95
C ARG A 124 -12.75 22.58 -2.69
N ASN A 125 -13.45 21.69 -2.00
CA ASN A 125 -14.07 22.00 -0.73
C ASN A 125 -13.11 21.68 0.42
N ARG A 126 -13.14 22.52 1.46
CA ARG A 126 -12.45 22.20 2.71
C ARG A 126 -13.27 21.16 3.46
N THR A 127 -12.66 19.99 3.69
CA THR A 127 -13.31 18.86 4.33
C THR A 127 -12.44 18.31 5.45
N GLN A 128 -13.04 17.44 6.26
CA GLN A 128 -12.37 16.75 7.35
C GLN A 128 -12.72 15.25 7.30
N ARG A 129 -11.70 14.40 7.43
CA ARG A 129 -11.83 12.93 7.45
C ARG A 129 -10.82 12.31 8.41
N GLU A 130 -11.23 11.22 9.02
CA GLU A 130 -10.39 10.28 9.77
C GLU A 130 -9.90 9.15 8.86
N SER A 131 -8.92 8.37 9.32
CA SER A 131 -8.45 7.15 8.68
C SER A 131 -8.01 7.35 7.21
N VAL A 132 -7.18 8.36 6.94
CA VAL A 132 -6.66 8.64 5.59
C VAL A 132 -5.15 8.42 5.49
N ILE A 133 -4.64 8.14 4.30
CA ILE A 133 -3.20 8.26 4.03
C ILE A 133 -2.95 9.66 3.49
N TYR A 134 -2.06 10.42 4.12
CA TYR A 134 -1.79 11.81 3.80
C TYR A 134 -0.33 12.00 3.44
N CYS A 135 -0.06 12.56 2.25
CA CYS A 135 1.26 12.98 1.81
C CYS A 135 1.45 14.49 2.04
N CYS A 136 2.31 14.86 2.96
CA CYS A 136 2.58 16.26 3.33
C CYS A 136 3.49 17.00 2.36
N SER A 137 4.18 16.32 1.44
CA SER A 137 5.01 17.01 0.44
C SER A 137 4.16 17.91 -0.46
N GLU A 138 3.05 17.40 -0.98
CA GLU A 138 2.19 18.14 -1.92
C GLU A 138 0.69 17.92 -1.66
N LYS A 139 0.33 17.52 -0.43
CA LYS A 139 -1.06 17.47 0.06
C LYS A 139 -1.97 16.46 -0.66
N SER A 140 -1.41 15.38 -1.22
CA SER A 140 -2.23 14.27 -1.75
C SER A 140 -2.82 13.45 -0.61
N VAL A 141 -4.12 13.16 -0.68
CA VAL A 141 -4.87 12.44 0.36
C VAL A 141 -5.58 11.24 -0.26
N TYR A 142 -5.49 10.08 0.39
CA TYR A 142 -6.02 8.82 -0.11
C TYR A 142 -6.94 8.15 0.93
N ASP A 143 -7.99 7.48 0.45
CA ASP A 143 -8.92 6.70 1.28
C ASP A 143 -8.54 5.21 1.32
N PRO A 144 -7.84 4.73 2.38
CA PRO A 144 -7.44 3.32 2.50
C PRO A 144 -8.62 2.36 2.67
N ARG A 145 -9.83 2.83 3.00
CA ARG A 145 -11.03 1.98 3.07
C ARG A 145 -11.62 1.71 1.67
N GLN A 146 -11.28 2.54 0.69
CA GLN A 146 -11.78 2.47 -0.69
C GLN A 146 -10.65 2.25 -1.72
N GLY A 147 -9.67 1.41 -1.37
CA GLY A 147 -8.58 1.02 -2.27
C GLY A 147 -7.58 2.15 -2.54
N ALA A 148 -7.36 3.00 -1.53
CA ALA A 148 -6.50 4.19 -1.58
C ALA A 148 -6.85 5.15 -2.72
N ARG A 149 -8.13 5.28 -3.07
CA ARG A 149 -8.57 6.31 -4.03
C ARG A 149 -8.20 7.70 -3.57
N VAL A 150 -7.90 8.57 -4.52
CA VAL A 150 -7.57 9.97 -4.26
C VAL A 150 -8.81 10.71 -3.76
N LEU A 151 -8.69 11.34 -2.60
CA LEU A 151 -9.69 12.23 -2.02
C LEU A 151 -9.40 13.70 -2.29
N GLY A 152 -8.12 14.07 -2.47
CA GLY A 152 -7.69 15.44 -2.71
C GLY A 152 -6.20 15.53 -3.01
N GLY A 153 -5.75 16.73 -3.41
CA GLY A 153 -4.38 17.01 -3.83
C GLY A 153 -4.07 16.60 -5.29
N PRO A 154 -2.80 16.65 -5.70
CA PRO A 154 -2.40 16.54 -7.10
C PRO A 154 -2.23 15.10 -7.63
N ALA A 155 -2.28 14.07 -6.80
CA ALA A 155 -2.18 12.68 -7.26
C ALA A 155 -3.31 12.34 -8.25
N ARG A 156 -2.96 11.66 -9.35
CA ARG A 156 -3.89 11.38 -10.46
C ARG A 156 -4.36 9.92 -10.51
N GLN A 157 -3.92 9.11 -9.55
CA GLN A 157 -4.32 7.72 -9.40
C GLN A 157 -4.25 7.28 -7.94
N PRO A 158 -4.98 6.21 -7.55
CA PRO A 158 -4.83 5.57 -6.25
C PRO A 158 -3.40 5.09 -5.99
N LEU A 159 -3.04 4.90 -4.72
CA LEU A 159 -1.84 4.14 -4.39
C LEU A 159 -2.00 2.69 -4.88
N ALA A 160 -0.91 2.09 -5.37
CA ALA A 160 -0.92 0.67 -5.69
C ALA A 160 -1.27 -0.14 -4.44
N ALA A 161 -2.34 -0.94 -4.47
CA ALA A 161 -2.74 -1.76 -3.34
C ALA A 161 -1.93 -3.06 -3.34
N ILE A 162 -1.52 -3.55 -2.17
CA ILE A 162 -0.89 -4.87 -2.06
C ILE A 162 -2.00 -5.91 -1.93
N LEU A 163 -1.95 -6.92 -2.80
CA LEU A 163 -2.83 -8.07 -2.69
C LEU A 163 -2.34 -8.93 -1.53
N LEU A 164 -3.16 -8.98 -0.48
CA LEU A 164 -2.94 -9.80 0.69
C LEU A 164 -3.69 -11.13 0.61
N GLU A 165 -3.07 -12.17 1.14
CA GLU A 165 -3.67 -13.43 1.54
C GLU A 165 -3.78 -13.46 3.06
N TYR A 166 -4.88 -13.98 3.58
CA TYR A 166 -5.04 -14.26 5.00
C TYR A 166 -5.28 -15.76 5.18
N ASP A 167 -4.50 -16.37 6.07
CA ASP A 167 -4.65 -17.76 6.50
C ASP A 167 -5.39 -17.76 7.84
N GLU A 168 -6.61 -18.29 7.86
CA GLU A 168 -7.45 -18.33 9.06
C GLU A 168 -6.97 -19.35 10.10
N ALA A 169 -6.31 -20.44 9.68
CA ALA A 169 -5.84 -21.47 10.60
C ALA A 169 -4.63 -20.99 11.40
N GLU A 170 -3.72 -20.28 10.74
CA GLU A 170 -2.48 -19.75 11.34
C GLU A 170 -2.60 -18.28 11.78
N ASP A 171 -3.77 -17.66 11.55
CA ASP A 171 -4.02 -16.21 11.71
C ASP A 171 -2.99 -15.32 11.00
N SER A 172 -2.40 -15.79 9.90
CA SER A 172 -1.22 -15.16 9.28
C SER A 172 -1.52 -14.41 7.99
N ILE A 173 -0.67 -13.44 7.64
CA ILE A 173 -0.83 -12.59 6.46
C ILE A 173 0.35 -12.79 5.49
N ALA A 174 0.06 -12.87 4.19
CA ALA A 174 1.07 -12.87 3.15
C ALA A 174 0.76 -11.85 2.04
N ALA A 175 1.79 -11.24 1.47
CA ALA A 175 1.70 -10.43 0.26
C ALA A 175 1.93 -11.32 -0.98
N ILE A 176 1.05 -11.23 -1.98
CA ILE A 176 1.05 -12.13 -3.15
C ILE A 176 0.88 -11.40 -4.49
N GLY A 177 0.83 -10.07 -4.47
CA GLY A 177 0.71 -9.26 -5.67
C GLY A 177 0.37 -7.81 -5.41
N THR A 178 -0.02 -7.11 -6.47
CA THR A 178 -0.41 -5.69 -6.43
C THR A 178 -1.65 -5.44 -7.30
N TYR A 179 -2.37 -4.36 -7.01
CA TYR A 179 -3.41 -3.80 -7.86
C TYR A 179 -3.07 -2.35 -8.24
N GLY A 180 -3.50 -1.93 -9.42
CA GLY A 180 -3.45 -0.53 -9.84
C GLY A 180 -2.11 -0.11 -10.45
N GLY A 181 -1.79 1.17 -10.32
CA GLY A 181 -0.66 1.81 -10.99
C GLY A 181 0.61 1.73 -10.14
N GLU A 182 1.49 0.80 -10.46
CA GLU A 182 2.79 0.69 -9.81
C GLU A 182 3.69 1.87 -10.18
N MET A 183 4.38 2.43 -9.19
CA MET A 183 5.36 3.50 -9.38
C MET A 183 6.81 2.96 -9.37
N PHE A 184 7.00 1.64 -9.27
CA PHE A 184 8.29 1.03 -8.91
C PHE A 184 9.40 1.30 -9.91
N ASP A 185 9.15 1.14 -11.22
CA ASP A 185 10.20 1.35 -12.23
C ASP A 185 10.71 2.80 -12.21
N ARG A 186 9.79 3.78 -12.16
CA ARG A 186 10.11 5.20 -12.04
C ARG A 186 10.79 5.53 -10.70
N PHE A 187 10.37 4.85 -9.63
CA PHE A 187 10.95 5.01 -8.31
C PHE A 187 12.41 4.55 -8.27
N PHE A 188 12.73 3.43 -8.93
CA PHE A 188 14.09 2.95 -9.06
C PHE A 188 14.95 3.83 -9.97
N GLU A 189 14.39 4.32 -11.08
CA GLU A 189 15.06 5.26 -11.97
C GLU A 189 15.47 6.55 -11.23
N GLU A 190 14.56 7.12 -10.45
CA GLU A 190 14.79 8.40 -9.76
C GLU A 190 15.66 8.25 -8.50
N PHE A 191 15.46 7.19 -7.71
CA PHE A 191 16.06 7.08 -6.37
C PHE A 191 17.04 5.92 -6.19
N GLY A 192 17.31 5.14 -7.25
CA GLY A 192 18.06 3.88 -7.17
C GLY A 192 19.35 3.96 -6.38
N PHE A 193 20.23 4.94 -6.66
CA PHE A 193 21.49 5.09 -5.93
C PHE A 193 21.29 5.31 -4.42
N ARG A 194 20.32 6.14 -4.04
CA ARG A 194 20.00 6.38 -2.62
C ARG A 194 19.44 5.12 -1.96
N LEU A 195 18.59 4.38 -2.66
CA LEU A 195 18.01 3.12 -2.17
C LEU A 195 19.09 2.05 -1.97
N GLN A 196 20.06 1.93 -2.88
CA GLN A 196 21.21 1.03 -2.72
C GLN A 196 21.96 1.30 -1.42
N LEU A 197 22.22 2.59 -1.12
CA LEU A 197 22.91 2.99 0.10
C LEU A 197 22.06 2.75 1.36
N GLU A 198 20.79 3.12 1.33
CA GLU A 198 19.88 3.04 2.49
C GLU A 198 19.55 1.58 2.87
N HIS A 199 19.34 0.72 1.87
CA HIS A 199 18.99 -0.68 2.05
C HIS A 199 20.20 -1.62 2.02
N LYS A 200 21.39 -1.11 1.64
CA LYS A 200 22.65 -1.86 1.52
C LYS A 200 22.52 -3.03 0.52
N VAL A 201 21.91 -2.76 -0.62
CA VAL A 201 21.70 -3.72 -1.72
C VAL A 201 22.39 -3.26 -2.99
N SER A 202 22.81 -4.20 -3.85
CA SER A 202 23.32 -3.89 -5.18
C SER A 202 22.20 -3.73 -6.21
N ASP A 203 21.13 -4.51 -6.08
CA ASP A 203 19.96 -4.44 -6.95
C ASP A 203 18.73 -3.96 -6.17
N VAL A 204 18.24 -2.77 -6.51
CA VAL A 204 17.04 -2.18 -5.88
C VAL A 204 15.75 -2.87 -6.32
N ALA A 205 15.78 -3.56 -7.46
CA ALA A 205 14.67 -4.34 -7.98
C ALA A 205 14.79 -5.83 -7.63
N GLU A 206 15.66 -6.19 -6.67
CA GLU A 206 15.67 -7.55 -6.12
C GLU A 206 14.31 -7.85 -5.46
N GLN A 207 13.69 -8.96 -5.85
CA GLN A 207 12.40 -9.36 -5.28
C GLN A 207 12.54 -9.73 -3.81
N ALA A 208 11.56 -9.33 -3.01
CA ALA A 208 11.44 -9.75 -1.62
C ALA A 208 11.44 -11.28 -1.52
N GLY A 209 12.05 -11.81 -0.46
CA GLY A 209 12.16 -13.25 -0.22
C GLY A 209 10.83 -13.92 0.14
N GLY A 210 10.91 -15.13 0.69
CA GLY A 210 9.71 -15.84 1.18
C GLY A 210 9.08 -15.21 2.43
N GLN A 211 9.82 -14.33 3.11
CA GLN A 211 9.39 -13.60 4.29
C GLN A 211 9.86 -12.14 4.20
N THR A 212 9.10 -11.21 4.78
CA THR A 212 9.51 -9.82 5.00
C THR A 212 9.07 -9.36 6.39
N PRO A 213 9.95 -8.67 7.14
CA PRO A 213 9.55 -8.11 8.42
C PRO A 213 8.52 -6.99 8.24
N VAL A 214 7.62 -6.91 9.21
CA VAL A 214 6.68 -5.81 9.44
C VAL A 214 7.09 -5.11 10.72
N VAL A 215 7.22 -3.79 10.66
CA VAL A 215 7.63 -2.95 11.80
C VAL A 215 6.68 -1.77 11.96
N LYS A 216 6.50 -1.22 13.16
CA LYS A 216 5.73 0.02 13.28
C LYS A 216 6.47 1.14 12.55
N ILE A 217 5.72 2.05 11.92
CA ILE A 217 6.35 3.16 11.20
C ILE A 217 7.15 4.07 12.12
N THR A 218 6.75 4.16 13.39
CA THR A 218 7.42 4.90 14.48
C THR A 218 8.75 4.26 14.89
N GLU A 219 8.94 2.96 14.62
CA GLU A 219 10.20 2.25 14.82
C GLU A 219 11.11 2.35 13.59
N TYR A 220 10.52 2.40 12.39
CA TYR A 220 11.26 2.51 11.14
C TYR A 220 11.77 3.94 10.86
N CYS A 221 10.91 4.94 11.05
CA CYS A 221 11.20 6.35 10.79
C CYS A 221 11.52 7.07 12.10
N ALA A 222 12.65 7.76 12.17
CA ALA A 222 13.00 8.58 13.34
C ALA A 222 12.02 9.74 13.58
N SER A 223 11.28 10.17 12.55
CA SER A 223 10.25 11.20 12.68
C SER A 223 9.15 11.03 11.63
N GLN A 224 7.95 11.50 11.96
CA GLN A 224 6.83 11.60 11.02
C GLN A 224 6.38 13.05 10.90
N VAL A 225 6.23 13.52 9.66
CA VAL A 225 5.65 14.84 9.38
C VAL A 225 4.14 14.70 9.25
N LEU A 226 3.43 15.28 10.20
CA LEU A 226 1.98 15.21 10.35
C LEU A 226 1.35 16.58 10.11
N CYS A 227 1.21 16.97 8.84
CA CYS A 227 0.57 18.22 8.45
C CYS A 227 -0.97 18.14 8.52
N GLY A 228 -1.61 19.31 8.55
CA GLY A 228 -3.05 19.54 8.44
C GLY A 228 -3.27 20.94 7.90
#